data_AF-A0A0H3H0W2-F1
#
_entry.id   AF-A0A0H3H0W2-F1
#
_cell.length_a   1.000
_cell.length_b   1.000
_cell.length_c   1.000
_cell.angle_alpha   90.00
_cell.angle_beta   90.00
_cell.angle_gamma   90.00
#
_symmetry.space_group_name_H-M   'P 1'
#
loop_
_entity.id
_entity.type
_entity.pdbx_description
1 polymer ?
#
loop_
_entity_poly.entity_id
_entity_poly.type
_entity_poly.pdbx_seq_one_letter_code
_entity_poly.pdbx_strand_id
1 'polypeptide(L)'
;MILKLDKLQPRKDKPAVLGSITLLDIVANGTAIRLFKETVVVFGETSRKRIVMSVRRYSAKGWVAKQVIWPESELELALLEVNKVAQQEIQRATTLAIA
;
A
#
# COMPACT_ATOMS: atom_id res chain seq x y z
N MET A 1 24.18 -0.65 -5.14
CA MET A 1 24.17 0.68 -4.49
C MET A 1 24.18 1.71 -5.61
N ILE A 2 23.07 2.42 -5.87
CA ILE A 2 23.09 3.50 -6.87
C ILE A 2 23.62 4.74 -6.14
N LEU A 3 24.87 5.10 -6.43
CA LEU A 3 25.63 6.12 -5.70
C LEU A 3 25.39 7.54 -6.22
N LYS A 4 24.77 7.70 -7.40
CA LYS A 4 24.50 9.02 -8.00
C LYS A 4 23.38 8.88 -9.02
N LEU A 5 22.33 9.68 -8.89
CA LEU A 5 21.42 9.94 -10.00
C LEU A 5 22.14 10.94 -10.92
N ASP A 6 22.09 10.68 -12.22
CA ASP A 6 22.71 11.57 -13.21
C ASP A 6 22.11 12.98 -13.07
N LYS A 7 22.93 14.04 -13.15
CA LYS A 7 22.48 15.43 -12.93
C LYS A 7 21.37 15.85 -13.89
N LEU A 8 21.21 15.12 -14.99
CA LEU A 8 20.24 15.34 -16.05
C LEU A 8 18.98 14.47 -15.92
N GLN A 9 18.87 13.59 -14.93
CA GLN A 9 17.59 12.95 -14.65
C GLN A 9 16.69 13.99 -13.96
N PRO A 10 15.63 14.50 -14.63
CA PRO A 10 14.66 15.32 -13.92
C PRO A 10 14.16 14.47 -12.75
N ARG A 11 14.21 15.03 -11.54
CA ARG A 11 13.56 14.42 -10.39
C ARG A 11 12.11 14.23 -10.84
N LYS A 12 11.72 12.99 -11.13
CA LYS A 12 10.34 12.67 -11.51
C LYS A 12 9.48 13.29 -10.42
N ASP A 13 8.69 14.29 -10.76
CA ASP A 13 7.99 15.11 -9.78
C ASP A 13 7.26 14.17 -8.83
N LYS A 14 7.64 14.23 -7.55
CA LYS A 14 7.02 13.37 -6.56
C LYS A 14 5.57 13.85 -6.45
N PRO A 15 4.57 13.01 -6.77
CA PRO A 15 3.19 13.44 -6.69
C PRO A 15 2.90 13.95 -5.27
N ALA A 16 2.34 15.15 -5.17
CA ALA A 16 1.88 15.69 -3.91
C ALA A 16 0.51 15.06 -3.59
N VAL A 17 0.34 14.55 -2.39
CA VAL A 17 -0.94 14.01 -1.92
C VAL A 17 -1.80 15.18 -1.46
N LEU A 18 -2.92 15.42 -2.14
CA LEU A 18 -3.88 16.46 -1.80
C LEU A 18 -4.84 16.02 -0.68
N GLY A 19 -5.08 14.72 -0.57
CA GLY A 19 -5.92 14.15 0.47
C GLY A 19 -6.12 12.64 0.32
N SER A 20 -6.55 12.00 1.40
CA SER A 20 -6.81 10.56 1.44
C SER A 20 -8.09 10.25 2.20
N ILE A 21 -8.86 9.28 1.72
CA ILE A 21 -10.02 8.70 2.41
C ILE A 21 -9.73 7.23 2.65
N THR A 22 -9.85 6.80 3.91
CA THR A 22 -9.73 5.38 4.25
C THR A 22 -10.99 4.66 3.81
N LEU A 23 -10.84 3.55 3.10
CA LEU A 23 -11.95 2.72 2.64
C LEU A 23 -12.16 1.51 3.54
N LEU A 24 -11.06 0.91 3.99
CA LEU A 24 -11.08 -0.31 4.80
C LEU A 24 -9.80 -0.38 5.64
N ASP A 25 -9.95 -0.72 6.91
CA ASP A 25 -8.85 -1.02 7.83
C ASP A 25 -9.09 -2.41 8.44
N ILE A 26 -8.10 -3.30 8.31
CA ILE A 26 -8.11 -4.64 8.89
C ILE A 26 -6.86 -4.79 9.75
N VAL A 27 -7.02 -5.30 10.97
CA VAL A 27 -5.91 -5.75 11.80
C VAL A 27 -6.07 -7.25 12.03
N ALA A 28 -5.09 -8.02 11.56
CA ALA A 28 -5.06 -9.47 11.73
C ALA A 28 -3.67 -9.91 12.17
N ASN A 29 -3.56 -10.57 13.31
CA ASN A 29 -2.32 -11.20 13.79
C ASN A 29 -1.10 -10.26 13.85
N GLY A 30 -1.33 -9.02 14.31
CA GLY A 30 -0.28 -7.99 14.37
C GLY A 30 0.10 -7.39 13.00
N THR A 31 -0.58 -7.80 11.92
CA THR A 31 -0.49 -7.19 10.60
C THR A 31 -1.64 -6.19 10.43
N ALA A 32 -1.29 -4.94 10.10
CA ALA A 32 -2.23 -3.88 9.75
C ALA A 32 -2.33 -3.76 8.22
N ILE A 33 -3.53 -3.95 7.68
CA ILE A 33 -3.85 -3.85 6.26
C ILE A 33 -4.81 -2.68 6.09
N ARG A 34 -4.38 -1.66 5.36
CA ARG A 34 -5.14 -0.44 5.13
C ARG A 34 -5.37 -0.21 3.65
N LEU A 35 -6.62 -0.11 3.24
CA LEU A 35 -7.01 0.30 1.90
C LEU A 35 -7.53 1.74 1.97
N PHE A 36 -6.91 2.62 1.20
CA PHE A 36 -7.33 4.02 1.14
C PHE A 36 -7.26 4.53 -0.29
N LYS A 37 -8.13 5.50 -0.57
CA LYS A 37 -8.15 6.25 -1.80
C LYS A 37 -7.43 7.55 -1.58
N GLU A 38 -6.45 7.88 -2.39
CA GLU A 38 -5.76 9.16 -2.32
C GLU A 38 -5.87 9.93 -3.63
N THR A 39 -5.96 11.24 -3.50
CA THR A 39 -5.89 12.18 -4.62
C THR A 39 -4.48 12.73 -4.68
N VAL A 40 -3.81 12.50 -5.80
CA VAL A 40 -2.45 12.97 -6.06
C VAL A 40 -2.44 13.99 -7.18
N VAL A 41 -1.56 14.98 -7.08
CA VAL A 41 -1.31 15.94 -8.16
C VAL A 41 0.17 15.93 -8.52
N VAL A 42 0.45 15.96 -9.82
CA VAL A 42 1.79 16.16 -10.37
C VAL A 42 1.79 17.55 -10.99
N PHE A 43 2.90 18.27 -10.86
CA PHE A 43 2.99 19.64 -11.37
C PHE A 43 2.72 19.66 -12.88
N GLY A 44 1.78 20.51 -13.32
CA GLY A 44 1.36 20.58 -14.72
C GLY A 44 0.37 19.51 -15.18
N GLU A 45 -0.05 18.58 -14.32
CA GLU A 45 -1.06 17.56 -14.64
C GLU A 45 -2.36 17.76 -13.85
N THR A 46 -3.45 17.17 -14.35
CA THR A 46 -4.70 17.06 -13.58
C THR A 46 -4.52 16.14 -12.38
N SER A 47 -5.27 16.41 -11.30
CA SER A 47 -5.27 15.52 -10.14
C SER A 47 -5.76 14.13 -10.55
N ARG A 48 -5.06 13.09 -10.09
CA ARG A 48 -5.46 11.69 -10.30
C ARG A 48 -5.79 11.06 -8.97
N LYS A 49 -6.80 10.20 -8.96
CA LYS A 49 -7.15 9.39 -7.80
C LYS A 49 -6.59 7.99 -8.00
N ARG A 50 -6.10 7.40 -6.92
CA ARG A 50 -5.58 6.04 -6.91
C ARG A 50 -5.98 5.32 -5.62
N ILE A 51 -6.08 4.00 -5.70
CA ILE A 51 -6.32 3.14 -4.55
C ILE A 51 -4.99 2.58 -4.09
N VAL A 52 -4.73 2.66 -2.79
CA VAL A 52 -3.49 2.21 -2.18
C VAL A 52 -3.83 1.22 -1.08
N MET A 53 -3.29 0.00 -1.20
CA MET A 53 -3.24 -0.95 -0.11
C MET A 53 -1.87 -0.83 0.56
N SER A 54 -1.87 -0.60 1.87
CA SER A 54 -0.68 -0.60 2.72
C SER A 54 -0.78 -1.73 3.72
N VAL A 55 0.14 -2.68 3.63
CA VAL A 55 0.29 -3.80 4.58
C VAL A 55 1.52 -3.52 5.44
N ARG A 56 1.34 -3.44 6.75
CA ARG A 56 2.41 -3.29 7.73
C ARG A 56 2.40 -4.45 8.69
N ARG A 57 3.53 -5.12 8.80
CA ARG A 57 3.68 -6.32 9.63
C ARG A 57 4.91 -6.21 10.48
N TYR A 58 4.80 -6.62 11.74
CA TYR A 58 5.96 -6.83 12.60
C TYR A 58 6.54 -8.23 12.36
N SER A 59 7.87 -8.31 12.26
CA SER A 59 8.62 -9.55 12.12
C SER A 59 9.81 -9.56 13.07
N ALA A 60 10.49 -10.70 13.22
CA ALA A 60 11.73 -10.77 13.99
C ALA A 60 12.83 -9.80 13.50
N LYS A 61 12.74 -9.34 12.24
CA LYS A 61 13.65 -8.35 11.64
C LYS A 61 13.15 -6.90 11.76
N GLY A 62 12.06 -6.66 12.52
CA GLY A 62 11.41 -5.37 12.66
C GLY A 62 10.18 -5.20 11.76
N TRP A 63 9.74 -3.95 11.62
CA TRP A 63 8.57 -3.58 10.82
C TRP A 63 8.84 -3.67 9.32
N VAL A 64 7.99 -4.41 8.62
CA VAL A 64 7.99 -4.52 7.16
C VAL A 64 6.72 -3.87 6.62
N ALA A 65 6.86 -3.03 5.60
CA ALA A 65 5.74 -2.41 4.91
C ALA A 65 5.76 -2.79 3.43
N LYS A 66 4.62 -3.20 2.90
CA LYS A 66 4.37 -3.43 1.48
C LYS A 66 3.23 -2.53 1.03
N GLN A 67 3.40 -1.88 -0.11
CA GLN A 67 2.33 -1.10 -0.74
C GLN A 67 2.05 -1.61 -2.15
N VAL A 68 0.77 -1.63 -2.50
CA VAL A 68 0.30 -1.91 -3.85
C VAL A 68 -0.67 -0.81 -4.24
N ILE A 69 -0.58 -0.34 -5.47
CA ILE A 69 -1.28 0.85 -5.96
C ILE A 69 -2.02 0.46 -7.23
N TRP A 70 -3.28 0.86 -7.33
CA TRP A 70 -4.16 0.65 -8.48
C TRP A 70 -4.78 1.97 -8.94
N PRO A 71 -5.17 2.06 -10.23
CA PRO A 71 -6.06 3.13 -10.66
C PRO A 71 -7.41 3.05 -9.94
N GLU A 72 -8.12 4.18 -9.86
CA GLU A 72 -9.44 4.25 -9.20
C GLU A 72 -10.46 3.27 -9.80
N SER A 73 -10.37 2.98 -11.10
CA SER A 73 -11.24 2.04 -11.81
C SER A 73 -11.10 0.58 -11.35
N GLU A 74 -10.02 0.24 -10.63
CA GLU A 74 -9.71 -1.13 -10.19
C GLU A 74 -9.96 -1.33 -8.69
N LEU A 75 -10.89 -0.58 -8.10
CA LEU A 75 -11.24 -0.70 -6.69
C LEU A 75 -11.66 -2.14 -6.30
N GLU A 76 -12.42 -2.82 -7.16
CA GLU A 76 -12.85 -4.20 -6.91
C GLU A 76 -11.66 -5.17 -6.82
N LEU A 77 -10.69 -5.04 -7.73
CA LEU A 77 -9.45 -5.83 -7.69
C LEU A 77 -8.64 -5.55 -6.42
N ALA A 78 -8.56 -4.27 -6.02
CA ALA A 78 -7.89 -3.88 -4.79
C ALA A 78 -8.59 -4.48 -3.54
N LEU A 79 -9.92 -4.51 -3.49
CA LEU A 79 -10.68 -5.14 -2.41
C LEU A 79 -10.49 -6.66 -2.38
N LEU A 80 -10.47 -7.33 -3.54
CA LEU A 80 -10.19 -8.77 -3.64
C LEU A 80 -8.78 -9.10 -3.13
N GLU A 81 -7.78 -8.31 -3.48
CA GLU A 81 -6.41 -8.51 -3.00
C GLU A 81 -6.30 -8.25 -1.49
N VAL A 82 -6.97 -7.22 -0.95
CA VAL A 82 -7.02 -6.98 0.50
C VAL A 82 -7.63 -8.16 1.24
N ASN A 83 -8.76 -8.69 0.75
CA ASN A 83 -9.40 -9.85 1.37
C ASN A 83 -8.47 -11.08 1.34
N LYS A 84 -7.81 -11.32 0.19
CA LYS A 84 -6.82 -12.41 0.06
C LYS A 84 -5.67 -12.27 1.04
N VAL A 85 -5.08 -11.08 1.17
CA VAL A 85 -3.99 -10.83 2.14
C VAL A 85 -4.47 -10.99 3.58
N ALA A 86 -5.67 -10.51 3.90
CA ALA A 86 -6.26 -10.68 5.23
C ALA A 86 -6.46 -12.15 5.57
N GLN A 87 -7.01 -12.95 4.65
CA GLN A 87 -7.18 -14.40 4.84
C GLN A 87 -5.84 -15.12 5.04
N GLN A 88 -4.82 -14.79 4.25
CA GLN A 88 -3.47 -15.36 4.41
C GLN A 88 -2.87 -15.04 5.78
N GLU A 89 -2.99 -13.80 6.24
CA GLU A 89 -2.48 -13.41 7.56
C GLU A 89 -3.28 -14.04 8.69
N ILE A 90 -4.61 -14.19 8.57
CA ILE A 90 -5.46 -14.93 9.52
C ILE A 90 -5.00 -16.40 9.64
N GLN A 91 -4.89 -17.09 8.51
CA GLN A 91 -4.47 -18.50 8.45
C GLN A 91 -3.06 -18.73 9.02
N ARG A 92 -2.15 -17.77 8.83
CA ARG A 92 -0.78 -17.88 9.33
C ARG A 92 -0.71 -18.03 10.85
N ALA A 93 -1.58 -17.36 11.62
CA ALA A 93 -1.60 -17.58 13.06
C ALA A 93 -2.16 -18.95 13.43
N THR A 94 -3.13 -19.46 12.67
CA THR A 94 -3.62 -20.83 12.86
C THR A 94 -2.49 -21.83 12.70
N THR A 95 -1.62 -21.68 11.69
CA THR A 95 -0.44 -22.54 11.52
C THR A 95 0.57 -22.38 12.65
N LEU A 96 0.84 -21.14 13.11
CA LEU A 96 1.75 -20.89 14.22
C LEU A 96 1.22 -21.37 15.58
N ALA A 97 -0.10 -21.51 15.74
CA ALA A 97 -0.71 -22.02 16.96
C ALA A 97 -0.77 -23.56 16.99
N ILE A 98 -0.72 -24.20 15.82
CA ILE A 98 -0.74 -25.66 15.68
C ILE A 98 0.69 -26.26 15.67
N ALA A 99 1.68 -25.51 15.17
CA ALA A 99 3.09 -25.91 15.09
C ALA A 99 3.83 -25.70 16.42
#